data_AF-A0A7M7SZL8-F1
#
_entry.id   AF-A0A7M7SZL8-F1
#
_cell.length_a   1.000
_cell.length_b   1.000
_cell.length_c   1.000
_cell.angle_alpha   90.00
_cell.angle_beta   90.00
_cell.angle_gamma   90.00
#
_symmetry.space_group_name_H-M   'P 1'
#
loop_
_entity.id
_entity.type
_entity.pdbx_description
1 polymer ?
#
loop_
_entity_poly.entity_id
_entity_poly.type
_entity_poly.pdbx_seq_one_letter_code
_entity_poly.pdbx_strand_id
1 'polypeptide(L)'
;MSEGGTSSSNVPFVKGGNVSGQTAGSHTHDHGNEHGHTHEHMDNAGFFINRELPLRRSDWKQRAFTVGIGGPVGSGKTALVLALCRHLRDKYGVCVVTNDIFTKEDWEFLVRNEALPEERMRAVETGGCPHAAIREDYSINMETIKELTVKFQPQIVIVESGGDNLAANFSRELADYIIYVIDVAGGDKVPRKGGPGITQSDLLVINKTDLAEAVGADLGVMRRDADLMRQKGPTIFSQAKHMVGVEDIANRILASYQTTC
;
A
#
# COMPACT_ATOMS: atom_id res chain seq x y z
N MET A 1 -0.01 47.11 16.46
CA MET A 1 -0.71 47.35 15.18
C MET A 1 0.26 46.93 14.09
N SER A 2 0.04 45.95 13.22
CA SER A 2 -1.12 45.13 12.89
C SER A 2 -0.58 43.88 12.19
N GLU A 3 -1.16 42.72 12.50
CA GLU A 3 -0.89 41.42 11.90
C GLU A 3 -1.24 41.40 10.41
N GLY A 4 -0.33 40.90 9.58
CA GLY A 4 -0.59 40.59 8.17
C GLY A 4 -1.05 39.15 8.03
N GLY A 5 -2.32 38.88 8.35
CA GLY A 5 -2.97 37.61 8.07
C GLY A 5 -3.20 37.45 6.57
N THR A 6 -2.50 36.53 5.92
CA THR A 6 -2.85 36.07 4.58
C THR A 6 -4.06 35.15 4.69
N SER A 7 -5.24 35.67 4.32
CA SER A 7 -6.45 34.87 4.15
C SER A 7 -6.22 33.87 3.01
N SER A 8 -5.99 32.60 3.34
CA SER A 8 -6.12 31.53 2.36
C SER A 8 -7.55 31.55 1.84
N SER A 9 -7.71 31.81 0.56
CA SER A 9 -9.00 31.85 -0.12
C SER A 9 -9.76 30.53 0.09
N ASN A 10 -10.97 30.63 0.63
CA ASN A 10 -11.96 29.54 0.63
C ASN A 10 -12.42 29.30 -0.81
N VAL A 11 -11.58 28.63 -1.61
CA VAL A 11 -12.00 28.12 -2.92
C VAL A 11 -12.78 26.83 -2.66
N PRO A 12 -14.10 26.78 -2.94
CA PRO A 12 -14.89 25.57 -2.73
C PRO A 12 -14.42 24.45 -3.68
N PHE A 13 -14.43 23.21 -3.19
CA PHE A 13 -14.17 22.05 -4.03
C PHE A 13 -15.29 21.89 -5.07
N VAL A 14 -14.92 21.77 -6.35
CA VAL A 14 -15.82 21.23 -7.36
C VAL A 14 -15.68 19.71 -7.30
N LYS A 15 -16.72 19.01 -6.82
CA LYS A 15 -16.72 17.55 -6.75
C LYS A 15 -16.80 16.96 -8.15
N GLY A 16 -15.90 16.02 -8.47
CA GLY A 16 -16.02 15.23 -9.70
C GLY A 16 -17.21 14.28 -9.59
N GLY A 17 -18.11 14.30 -10.57
CA GLY A 17 -19.27 13.43 -10.65
C GLY A 17 -19.82 13.40 -12.08
N ASN A 18 -20.61 12.37 -12.41
CA ASN A 18 -21.19 12.20 -13.74
C ASN A 18 -22.02 13.43 -14.12
N VAL A 19 -21.66 14.05 -15.24
CA VAL A 19 -22.44 15.14 -15.84
C VAL A 19 -23.79 14.53 -16.26
N SER A 20 -24.85 14.80 -15.51
CA SER A 20 -26.20 14.51 -15.96
C SER A 20 -26.54 15.50 -17.09
N GLY A 21 -26.20 15.14 -18.32
CA GLY A 21 -26.59 15.85 -19.52
C GLY A 21 -28.11 15.80 -19.69
N GLN A 22 -28.81 16.84 -19.27
CA GLN A 22 -30.13 17.14 -19.81
C GLN A 22 -29.95 17.67 -21.24
N THR A 23 -29.98 16.77 -22.22
CA THR A 23 -30.34 17.11 -23.61
C THR A 23 -31.09 15.95 -24.24
N ALA A 24 -32.32 16.24 -24.67
CA ALA A 24 -33.21 15.33 -25.37
C ALA A 24 -32.60 14.79 -26.68
N GLY A 25 -32.80 13.50 -26.95
CA GLY A 25 -32.47 12.87 -28.24
C GLY A 25 -32.39 11.35 -28.11
N SER A 26 -33.42 10.64 -28.58
CA SER A 26 -33.49 9.18 -28.54
C SER A 26 -32.54 8.55 -29.55
N HIS A 27 -31.59 7.71 -29.11
CA HIS A 27 -30.99 6.67 -29.96
C HIS A 27 -30.60 5.48 -29.10
N THR A 28 -31.30 4.36 -29.28
CA THR A 28 -30.97 3.05 -28.75
C THR A 28 -29.87 2.41 -29.59
N HIS A 29 -28.74 2.10 -28.97
CA HIS A 29 -27.81 1.08 -29.45
C HIS A 29 -27.46 0.17 -28.29
N ASP A 30 -27.95 -1.06 -28.37
CA ASP A 30 -27.49 -2.21 -27.61
C ASP A 30 -26.18 -2.71 -28.24
N HIS A 31 -25.13 -2.86 -27.43
CA HIS A 31 -24.09 -3.91 -27.48
C HIS A 31 -22.93 -3.58 -26.54
N GLY A 32 -22.67 -4.50 -25.60
CA GLY A 32 -21.34 -4.69 -25.00
C GLY A 32 -21.32 -4.62 -23.48
N ASN A 33 -21.25 -5.78 -22.82
CA ASN A 33 -20.90 -6.01 -21.41
C ASN A 33 -20.10 -4.85 -20.77
N GLU A 34 -20.79 -3.94 -20.07
CA GLU A 34 -20.16 -3.07 -19.09
C GLU A 34 -20.01 -3.86 -17.79
N HIS A 35 -18.77 -4.18 -17.43
CA HIS A 35 -18.43 -4.59 -16.08
C HIS A 35 -18.63 -3.38 -15.14
N GLY A 36 -19.84 -3.28 -14.57
CA GLY A 36 -20.17 -2.27 -13.58
C GLY A 36 -19.41 -2.55 -12.28
N HIS A 37 -18.23 -1.96 -12.11
CA HIS A 37 -17.58 -1.90 -10.81
C HIS A 37 -18.19 -0.76 -10.01
N THR A 38 -18.64 -1.07 -8.79
CA THR A 38 -19.21 -0.09 -7.88
C THR A 38 -18.05 0.65 -7.22
N HIS A 39 -17.64 1.79 -7.77
CA HIS A 39 -16.64 2.63 -7.12
C HIS A 39 -17.20 3.16 -5.80
N GLU A 40 -16.60 2.74 -4.68
CA GLU A 40 -16.93 3.25 -3.35
C GLU A 40 -16.60 4.76 -3.33
N HIS A 41 -17.64 5.60 -3.26
CA HIS A 41 -17.46 7.05 -3.29
C HIS A 41 -16.86 7.51 -1.95
N MET A 42 -15.60 7.93 -1.95
CA MET A 42 -14.92 8.37 -0.74
C MET A 42 -15.24 9.84 -0.43
N ASP A 43 -16.01 10.08 0.63
CA ASP A 43 -16.35 11.45 1.07
C ASP A 43 -15.19 12.16 1.80
N ASN A 44 -14.20 11.42 2.30
CA ASN A 44 -13.01 11.95 2.96
C ASN A 44 -11.81 11.00 2.85
N ALA A 45 -10.64 11.49 3.25
CA ALA A 45 -9.38 10.75 3.23
C ALA A 45 -9.29 9.59 4.24
N GLY A 46 -10.30 9.36 5.08
CA GLY A 46 -10.26 8.40 6.18
C GLY A 46 -9.60 8.94 7.46
N PHE A 47 -9.88 8.29 8.58
CA PHE A 47 -9.27 8.57 9.89
C PHE A 47 -8.60 7.32 10.45
N PHE A 48 -7.40 7.46 11.02
CA PHE A 48 -6.62 6.34 11.56
C PHE A 48 -7.33 5.60 12.69
N ILE A 49 -8.01 6.33 13.58
CA ILE A 49 -8.77 5.73 14.69
C ILE A 49 -9.97 4.88 14.22
N ASN A 50 -10.48 5.16 13.01
CA ASN A 50 -11.63 4.47 12.43
C ASN A 50 -11.21 3.46 11.35
N ARG A 51 -9.91 3.15 11.25
CA ARG A 51 -9.44 2.15 10.28
C ARG A 51 -10.01 0.78 10.62
N GLU A 52 -10.21 -0.03 9.60
CA GLU A 52 -10.48 -1.46 9.81
C GLU A 52 -9.31 -2.09 10.57
N LEU A 53 -9.62 -2.83 11.63
CA LEU A 53 -8.64 -3.53 12.45
C LEU A 53 -8.37 -4.93 11.89
N PRO A 54 -7.22 -5.55 12.23
CA PRO A 54 -6.93 -6.93 11.84
C PRO A 54 -8.04 -7.88 12.28
N LEU A 55 -8.41 -8.80 11.38
CA LEU A 55 -9.42 -9.82 11.66
C LEU A 55 -8.84 -10.87 12.60
N ARG A 56 -9.63 -11.33 13.57
CA ARG A 56 -9.24 -12.45 14.43
C ARG A 56 -9.36 -13.75 13.65
N ARG A 57 -8.25 -14.46 13.48
CA ARG A 57 -8.15 -15.69 12.68
C ARG A 57 -7.46 -16.80 13.46
N SER A 58 -7.76 -18.04 13.09
CA SER A 58 -7.20 -19.27 13.67
C SER A 58 -6.70 -20.27 12.63
N ASP A 59 -6.85 -19.95 11.35
CA ASP A 59 -6.52 -20.78 10.19
C ASP A 59 -5.11 -20.53 9.63
N TRP A 60 -4.18 -20.06 10.46
CA TRP A 60 -2.81 -19.66 10.08
C TRP A 60 -1.99 -20.74 9.35
N LYS A 61 -2.36 -22.03 9.50
CA LYS A 61 -1.75 -23.15 8.77
C LYS A 61 -2.25 -23.30 7.33
N GLN A 62 -3.42 -22.76 7.02
CA GLN A 62 -4.02 -22.77 5.67
C GLN A 62 -3.66 -21.48 4.92
N ARG A 63 -3.51 -20.39 5.67
CA ARG A 63 -3.17 -19.08 5.17
C ARG A 63 -2.25 -18.38 6.18
N ALA A 64 -0.97 -18.26 5.86
CA ALA A 64 0.00 -17.60 6.72
C ALA A 64 -0.33 -16.12 6.95
N PHE A 65 0.25 -15.54 7.99
CA PHE A 65 0.14 -14.12 8.29
C PHE A 65 0.66 -13.28 7.12
N THR A 66 -0.18 -12.39 6.58
CA THR A 66 0.23 -11.57 5.44
C THR A 66 0.55 -10.14 5.82
N VAL A 67 1.56 -9.61 5.12
CA VAL A 67 1.93 -8.20 5.15
C VAL A 67 1.65 -7.62 3.77
N GLY A 68 0.62 -6.79 3.66
CA GLY A 68 0.32 -6.03 2.44
C GLY A 68 1.23 -4.80 2.36
N ILE A 69 1.99 -4.66 1.28
CA ILE A 69 2.84 -3.50 1.00
C ILE A 69 2.28 -2.77 -0.22
N GLY A 70 1.57 -1.66 0.05
CA GLY A 70 0.94 -0.81 -0.96
C GLY A 70 1.64 0.54 -1.08
N GLY A 71 1.32 1.30 -2.13
CA GLY A 71 1.87 2.64 -2.32
C GLY A 71 1.94 3.08 -3.78
N PRO A 72 2.29 4.37 -4.02
CA PRO A 72 2.41 4.88 -5.37
C PRO A 72 3.45 4.19 -6.24
N VAL A 73 3.27 4.28 -7.56
CA VAL A 73 4.27 3.88 -8.56
C VAL A 73 5.60 4.55 -8.21
N GLY A 74 6.67 3.77 -8.15
CA GLY A 74 8.02 4.27 -7.89
C GLY A 74 8.32 4.63 -6.43
N SER A 75 7.40 4.48 -5.46
CA SER A 75 7.64 4.79 -4.04
C SER A 75 8.73 3.92 -3.36
N GLY A 76 9.11 2.81 -4.00
CA GLY A 76 10.16 1.90 -3.53
C GLY A 76 9.63 0.70 -2.74
N LYS A 77 8.42 0.24 -3.04
CA LYS A 77 7.80 -0.98 -2.49
C LYS A 77 8.69 -2.22 -2.70
N THR A 78 9.05 -2.55 -3.95
CA THR A 78 9.95 -3.65 -4.30
C THR A 78 11.30 -3.56 -3.58
N ALA A 79 11.85 -2.35 -3.44
CA ALA A 79 13.10 -2.14 -2.70
C ALA A 79 12.94 -2.42 -1.20
N LEU A 80 11.79 -2.06 -0.61
CA LEU A 80 11.46 -2.40 0.77
C LEU A 80 11.23 -3.91 0.94
N VAL A 81 10.54 -4.57 -0.01
CA VAL A 81 10.35 -6.03 -0.02
C VAL A 81 11.69 -6.75 -0.03
N LEU A 82 12.60 -6.36 -0.92
CA LEU A 82 13.97 -6.91 -0.98
C LEU A 82 14.71 -6.75 0.36
N ALA A 83 14.66 -5.55 0.93
CA ALA A 83 15.33 -5.24 2.19
C ALA A 83 14.76 -6.07 3.36
N LEU A 84 13.45 -6.21 3.44
CA LEU A 84 12.76 -7.03 4.44
C LEU A 84 13.08 -8.52 4.27
N CYS A 85 13.09 -9.03 3.05
CA CYS A 85 13.48 -10.42 2.77
C CYS A 85 14.89 -10.70 3.29
N ARG A 86 15.86 -9.84 2.95
CA ARG A 86 17.25 -9.98 3.42
C ARG A 86 17.37 -9.91 4.94
N HIS A 87 16.57 -9.07 5.59
CA HIS A 87 16.59 -8.94 7.04
C HIS A 87 15.95 -10.13 7.77
N LEU A 88 14.90 -10.73 7.21
CA LEU A 88 14.08 -11.74 7.88
C LEU A 88 14.46 -13.19 7.54
N ARG A 89 14.95 -13.46 6.32
CA ARG A 89 15.04 -14.82 5.75
C ARG A 89 15.90 -15.82 6.52
N ASP A 90 16.86 -15.35 7.32
CA ASP A 90 17.75 -16.23 8.08
C ASP A 90 17.12 -16.70 9.41
N LYS A 91 16.06 -16.03 9.87
CA LYS A 91 15.40 -16.31 11.15
C LYS A 91 13.93 -16.69 11.01
N TYR A 92 13.29 -16.32 9.91
CA TYR A 92 11.88 -16.53 9.66
C TYR A 92 11.66 -17.13 8.27
N GLY A 93 10.70 -18.04 8.16
CA GLY A 93 10.16 -18.49 6.90
C GLY A 93 9.32 -17.39 6.26
N VAL A 94 9.80 -16.90 5.11
CA VAL A 94 9.16 -15.84 4.34
C VAL A 94 8.85 -16.35 2.93
N CYS A 95 7.72 -15.91 2.38
CA CYS A 95 7.37 -16.00 0.97
C CYS A 95 6.91 -14.63 0.46
N VAL A 96 6.92 -14.43 -0.87
CA VAL A 96 6.51 -13.17 -1.50
C VAL A 96 5.51 -13.43 -2.63
N VAL A 97 4.49 -12.59 -2.72
CA VAL A 97 3.61 -12.45 -3.87
C VAL A 97 3.73 -11.01 -4.38
N THR A 98 4.15 -10.83 -5.63
CA THR A 98 4.22 -9.52 -6.27
C THR A 98 3.10 -9.38 -7.29
N ASN A 99 2.49 -8.20 -7.35
CA ASN A 99 1.43 -7.92 -8.31
C ASN A 99 1.89 -6.85 -9.29
N ASP A 100 1.66 -7.10 -10.58
CA ASP A 100 1.82 -6.10 -11.61
C ASP A 100 0.76 -6.28 -12.71
N ILE A 101 0.49 -5.24 -13.49
CA ILE A 101 -0.67 -5.23 -14.39
C ILE A 101 -0.43 -6.15 -15.60
N PHE A 102 0.76 -6.07 -16.20
CA PHE A 102 1.08 -6.73 -17.48
C PHE A 102 2.45 -7.41 -17.50
N THR A 103 3.22 -7.32 -16.41
CA THR A 103 4.61 -7.78 -16.39
C THR A 103 4.91 -8.61 -15.15
N LYS A 104 6.14 -9.13 -15.06
CA LYS A 104 6.67 -9.79 -13.87
C LYS A 104 7.92 -9.07 -13.36
N GLU A 105 8.10 -7.79 -13.72
CA GLU A 105 9.35 -7.04 -13.49
C GLU A 105 9.75 -7.00 -12.00
N ASP A 106 8.77 -6.79 -11.10
CA ASP A 106 9.04 -6.79 -9.66
C ASP A 106 9.51 -8.16 -9.14
N TRP A 107 8.88 -9.24 -9.62
CA TRP A 107 9.31 -10.61 -9.30
C TRP A 107 10.70 -10.91 -9.86
N GLU A 108 10.95 -10.58 -11.13
CA GLU A 108 12.25 -10.77 -11.78
C GLU A 108 13.34 -9.97 -11.08
N PHE A 109 13.03 -8.74 -10.65
CA PHE A 109 13.93 -7.93 -9.84
C PHE A 109 14.29 -8.64 -8.54
N LEU A 110 13.32 -9.21 -7.82
CA LEU A 110 13.58 -9.94 -6.57
C LEU A 110 14.39 -11.21 -6.79
N VAL A 111 14.14 -11.95 -7.88
CA VAL A 111 14.93 -13.14 -8.26
C VAL A 111 16.37 -12.73 -8.58
N ARG A 112 16.58 -11.73 -9.44
CA ARG A 112 17.91 -11.23 -9.81
C ARG A 112 18.72 -10.71 -8.62
N ASN A 113 18.04 -10.22 -7.58
CA ASN A 113 18.68 -9.71 -6.36
C ASN A 113 18.74 -10.74 -5.22
N GLU A 114 18.41 -12.00 -5.52
CA GLU A 114 18.42 -13.12 -4.59
C GLU A 114 17.66 -12.79 -3.30
N ALA A 115 16.45 -12.22 -3.40
CA ALA A 115 15.66 -11.85 -2.22
C ALA A 115 15.40 -13.09 -1.35
N LEU A 116 14.90 -14.16 -1.98
CA LEU A 116 14.62 -15.49 -1.45
C LEU A 116 14.91 -16.54 -2.55
N PRO A 117 14.98 -17.85 -2.21
CA PRO A 117 14.85 -18.91 -3.20
C PRO A 117 13.63 -18.68 -4.11
N GLU A 118 13.81 -18.82 -5.42
CA GLU A 118 12.80 -18.47 -6.44
C GLU A 118 11.44 -19.15 -6.18
N GLU A 119 11.46 -20.41 -5.74
CA GLU A 119 10.26 -21.20 -5.49
C GLU A 119 9.38 -20.63 -4.37
N ARG A 120 9.90 -19.74 -3.52
CA ARG A 120 9.18 -19.04 -2.44
C ARG A 120 8.52 -17.74 -2.89
N MET A 121 8.67 -17.35 -4.17
CA MET A 121 8.14 -16.11 -4.71
C MET A 121 7.20 -16.37 -5.89
N ARG A 122 6.10 -15.63 -5.99
CA ARG A 122 5.14 -15.72 -7.11
C ARG A 122 4.84 -14.34 -7.67
N ALA A 123 4.62 -14.28 -8.98
CA ALA A 123 4.12 -13.11 -9.68
C ALA A 123 2.64 -13.33 -10.03
N VAL A 124 1.79 -12.37 -9.66
CA VAL A 124 0.38 -12.32 -10.05
C VAL A 124 0.21 -11.18 -11.05
N GLU A 125 -0.22 -11.53 -12.26
CA GLU A 125 -0.63 -10.57 -13.27
C GLU A 125 -2.10 -10.19 -13.02
N THR A 126 -2.36 -8.91 -12.73
CA THR A 126 -3.71 -8.48 -12.32
C THR A 126 -4.64 -8.20 -13.49
N GLY A 127 -4.11 -7.93 -14.69
CA GLY A 127 -4.89 -7.66 -15.90
C GLY A 127 -5.75 -6.38 -15.88
N GLY A 128 -5.67 -5.59 -14.80
CA GLY A 128 -6.49 -4.42 -14.54
C GLY A 128 -5.98 -3.57 -13.37
N CYS A 129 -6.82 -2.65 -12.87
CA CYS A 129 -6.45 -1.70 -11.83
C CYS A 129 -5.87 -2.39 -10.58
N PRO A 130 -4.65 -2.04 -10.12
CA PRO A 130 -4.00 -2.73 -9.00
C PRO A 130 -4.82 -2.80 -7.71
N HIS A 131 -5.56 -1.74 -7.37
CA HIS A 131 -6.42 -1.73 -6.18
C HIS A 131 -7.52 -2.81 -6.20
N ALA A 132 -8.08 -3.14 -7.36
CA ALA A 132 -9.11 -4.16 -7.46
C ALA A 132 -8.55 -5.52 -7.03
N ALA A 133 -7.34 -5.86 -7.48
CA ALA A 133 -6.67 -7.13 -7.18
C ALA A 133 -6.27 -7.33 -5.70
N ILE A 134 -6.26 -6.25 -4.90
CA ILE A 134 -5.89 -6.31 -3.48
C ILE A 134 -7.05 -5.97 -2.54
N ARG A 135 -8.19 -5.54 -3.07
CA ARG A 135 -9.34 -5.07 -2.27
C ARG A 135 -10.68 -5.65 -2.71
N GLU A 136 -11.04 -5.53 -3.97
CA GLU A 136 -12.36 -5.91 -4.49
C GLU A 136 -12.40 -7.38 -4.91
N ASP A 137 -11.42 -7.81 -5.71
CA ASP A 137 -11.24 -9.20 -6.13
C ASP A 137 -9.80 -9.64 -5.86
N TYR A 138 -9.56 -10.07 -4.62
CA TYR A 138 -8.27 -10.59 -4.17
C TYR A 138 -8.18 -12.12 -4.27
N SER A 139 -9.09 -12.77 -5.01
CA SER A 139 -9.19 -14.24 -5.07
C SER A 139 -7.88 -14.91 -5.51
N ILE A 140 -7.27 -14.42 -6.61
CA ILE A 140 -6.00 -14.95 -7.15
C ILE A 140 -4.85 -14.78 -6.14
N ASN A 141 -4.78 -13.61 -5.49
CA ASN A 141 -3.79 -13.38 -4.43
C ASN A 141 -3.98 -14.37 -3.28
N MET A 142 -5.22 -14.53 -2.82
CA MET A 142 -5.55 -15.43 -1.71
C MET A 142 -5.22 -16.89 -2.02
N GLU A 143 -5.55 -17.36 -3.22
CA GLU A 143 -5.20 -18.72 -3.68
C GLU A 143 -3.67 -18.91 -3.69
N THR A 144 -2.94 -17.98 -4.29
CA THR A 144 -1.47 -18.00 -4.34
C THR A 144 -0.85 -18.05 -2.94
N ILE A 145 -1.39 -17.27 -1.99
CA ILE A 145 -0.94 -17.27 -0.59
C ILE A 145 -1.18 -18.62 0.07
N LYS A 146 -2.36 -19.23 -0.13
CA LYS A 146 -2.70 -20.55 0.43
C LYS A 146 -1.78 -21.64 -0.14
N GLU A 147 -1.49 -21.62 -1.44
CA GLU A 147 -0.55 -22.55 -2.06
C GLU A 147 0.85 -22.45 -1.47
N LEU A 148 1.38 -21.23 -1.34
CA LEU A 148 2.68 -20.98 -0.72
C LEU A 148 2.68 -21.40 0.75
N THR A 149 1.57 -21.17 1.46
CA THR A 149 1.40 -21.55 2.86
C THR A 149 1.49 -23.06 3.04
N VAL A 150 0.73 -23.83 2.26
CA VAL A 150 0.73 -25.29 2.34
C VAL A 150 2.10 -25.85 1.95
N LYS A 151 2.74 -25.28 0.92
CA LYS A 151 4.01 -25.78 0.40
C LYS A 151 5.20 -25.49 1.31
N PHE A 152 5.28 -24.30 1.89
CA PHE A 152 6.48 -23.83 2.60
C PHE A 152 6.30 -23.58 4.09
N GLN A 153 5.06 -23.59 4.59
CA GLN A 153 4.69 -23.27 5.97
C GLN A 153 5.41 -22.01 6.50
N PRO A 154 5.42 -20.88 5.74
CA PRO A 154 6.09 -19.67 6.17
C PRO A 154 5.34 -19.04 7.36
N GLN A 155 6.07 -18.33 8.22
CA GLN A 155 5.44 -17.47 9.22
C GLN A 155 4.80 -16.25 8.55
N ILE A 156 5.45 -15.70 7.52
CA ILE A 156 5.06 -14.44 6.89
C ILE A 156 4.98 -14.60 5.37
N VAL A 157 3.91 -14.09 4.77
CA VAL A 157 3.81 -13.90 3.32
C VAL A 157 3.69 -12.41 3.03
N ILE A 158 4.68 -11.84 2.34
CA ILE A 158 4.65 -10.43 1.91
C ILE A 158 3.89 -10.36 0.59
N VAL A 159 2.90 -9.47 0.51
CA VAL A 159 2.10 -9.23 -0.69
C VAL A 159 2.34 -7.80 -1.15
N GLU A 160 3.07 -7.63 -2.25
CA GLU A 160 3.31 -6.33 -2.87
C GLU A 160 2.20 -6.01 -3.87
N SER A 161 1.54 -4.86 -3.72
CA SER A 161 0.60 -4.38 -4.73
C SER A 161 1.32 -3.84 -5.97
N GLY A 162 0.64 -3.81 -7.11
CA GLY A 162 1.04 -2.92 -8.20
C GLY A 162 1.05 -1.46 -7.70
N GLY A 163 1.83 -0.60 -8.35
CA GLY A 163 1.81 0.84 -8.04
C GLY A 163 0.48 1.47 -8.42
N ASP A 164 -0.16 2.20 -7.50
CA ASP A 164 -1.47 2.83 -7.74
C ASP A 164 -1.50 4.26 -7.17
N ASN A 165 -2.65 4.91 -7.18
CA ASN A 165 -2.83 6.25 -6.62
C ASN A 165 -3.07 6.20 -5.08
N LEU A 166 -3.22 7.37 -4.46
CA LEU A 166 -3.36 7.52 -3.00
C LEU A 166 -4.65 6.90 -2.43
N ALA A 167 -5.64 6.57 -3.27
CA ALA A 167 -6.90 5.94 -2.87
C ALA A 167 -6.79 4.41 -2.66
N ALA A 168 -5.71 3.79 -3.14
CA ALA A 168 -5.55 2.34 -3.03
C ALA A 168 -5.17 1.93 -1.60
N ASN A 169 -5.86 0.91 -1.08
CA ASN A 169 -5.53 0.26 0.20
C ASN A 169 -5.89 -1.23 0.12
N PHE A 170 -5.23 -2.07 0.92
CA PHE A 170 -5.53 -3.50 0.97
C PHE A 170 -6.86 -3.76 1.70
N SER A 171 -7.59 -4.79 1.27
CA SER A 171 -8.65 -5.40 2.09
C SER A 171 -8.04 -6.11 3.30
N ARG A 172 -8.69 -5.98 4.47
CA ARG A 172 -8.33 -6.73 5.68
C ARG A 172 -8.52 -8.23 5.56
N GLU A 173 -9.31 -8.69 4.59
CA GLU A 173 -9.41 -10.11 4.31
C GLU A 173 -8.10 -10.66 3.69
N LEU A 174 -7.39 -9.83 2.93
CA LEU A 174 -6.13 -10.19 2.26
C LEU A 174 -4.88 -9.89 3.10
N ALA A 175 -4.86 -8.77 3.83
CA ALA A 175 -3.71 -8.27 4.57
C ALA A 175 -3.95 -8.16 6.07
N ASP A 176 -3.24 -8.97 6.87
CA ASP A 176 -3.34 -8.96 8.33
C ASP A 176 -2.57 -7.75 8.92
N TYR A 177 -1.49 -7.31 8.25
CA TYR A 177 -0.78 -6.06 8.53
C TYR A 177 -0.57 -5.25 7.26
N ILE A 178 -0.95 -3.97 7.27
CA ILE A 178 -0.87 -3.10 6.08
C ILE A 178 0.22 -2.05 6.25
N ILE A 179 1.17 -2.06 5.33
CA ILE A 179 2.19 -1.05 5.15
C ILE A 179 1.85 -0.24 3.91
N TYR A 180 1.81 1.09 4.04
CA TYR A 180 1.70 1.99 2.90
C TYR A 180 2.98 2.78 2.73
N VAL A 181 3.58 2.72 1.54
CA VAL A 181 4.85 3.36 1.22
C VAL A 181 4.58 4.59 0.37
N ILE A 182 5.06 5.74 0.83
CA ILE A 182 5.24 6.94 0.02
C ILE A 182 6.73 7.29 0.02
N ASP A 183 7.16 8.19 -0.86
CA ASP A 183 8.55 8.60 -0.91
C ASP A 183 8.72 10.11 -0.98
N VAL A 184 9.90 10.56 -0.54
CA VAL A 184 10.26 11.97 -0.48
C VAL A 184 10.28 12.61 -1.88
N ALA A 185 10.66 11.86 -2.92
CA ALA A 185 10.68 12.40 -4.29
C ALA A 185 9.27 12.67 -4.87
N GLY A 186 8.22 12.12 -4.28
CA GLY A 186 6.83 12.51 -4.58
C GLY A 186 6.46 13.92 -4.07
N GLY A 187 7.32 14.50 -3.21
CA GLY A 187 7.19 15.84 -2.63
C GLY A 187 6.66 15.82 -1.19
N ASP A 188 7.11 16.79 -0.40
CA ASP A 188 6.80 16.91 1.04
C ASP A 188 5.30 17.08 1.37
N LYS A 189 4.50 17.51 0.40
CA LYS A 189 3.04 17.63 0.48
C LYS A 189 2.27 16.31 0.38
N VAL A 190 2.93 15.20 0.04
CA VAL A 190 2.22 13.92 -0.15
C VAL A 190 1.46 13.48 1.11
N PRO A 191 2.02 13.52 2.33
CA PRO A 191 1.27 13.19 3.55
C PRO A 191 -0.05 13.95 3.68
N ARG A 192 -0.05 15.28 3.51
CA ARG A 192 -1.26 16.12 3.61
C ARG A 192 -2.27 15.95 2.47
N LYS A 193 -1.91 15.28 1.38
CA LYS A 193 -2.91 14.87 0.36
C LYS A 193 -3.82 13.76 0.86
N GLY A 194 -3.42 13.03 1.91
CA GLY A 194 -4.23 11.97 2.52
C GLY A 194 -4.42 10.76 1.61
N GLY A 195 -5.59 10.14 1.74
CA GLY A 195 -5.92 8.85 1.14
C GLY A 195 -5.85 7.71 2.17
N PRO A 196 -6.66 6.66 2.01
CA PRO A 196 -6.79 5.56 2.96
C PRO A 196 -5.45 4.85 3.24
N GLY A 197 -4.58 4.73 2.24
CA GLY A 197 -3.23 4.22 2.48
C GLY A 197 -2.43 5.07 3.48
N ILE A 198 -2.48 6.40 3.35
CA ILE A 198 -1.79 7.32 4.26
C ILE A 198 -2.47 7.35 5.62
N THR A 199 -3.80 7.42 5.69
CA THR A 199 -4.53 7.66 6.94
C THR A 199 -4.85 6.38 7.71
N GLN A 200 -5.02 5.24 7.04
CA GLN A 200 -5.58 4.01 7.64
C GLN A 200 -4.67 2.79 7.60
N SER A 201 -3.51 2.81 6.94
CA SER A 201 -2.52 1.71 7.06
C SER A 201 -2.01 1.56 8.49
N ASP A 202 -1.64 0.36 8.90
CA ASP A 202 -1.05 0.13 10.24
C ASP A 202 0.30 0.82 10.39
N LEU A 203 1.04 0.91 9.28
CA LEU A 203 2.31 1.61 9.20
C LEU A 203 2.43 2.42 7.91
N LEU A 204 2.66 3.72 8.05
CA LEU A 204 3.12 4.55 6.94
C LEU A 204 4.65 4.52 6.90
N VAL A 205 5.20 4.26 5.72
CA VAL A 205 6.64 4.38 5.45
C VAL A 205 6.86 5.56 4.52
N ILE A 206 7.73 6.48 4.94
CA ILE A 206 8.22 7.60 4.12
C ILE A 206 9.65 7.26 3.70
N ASN A 207 9.79 6.74 2.49
CA ASN A 207 11.04 6.19 1.95
C ASN A 207 11.85 7.25 1.20
N LYS A 208 13.11 6.91 0.89
CA LYS A 208 14.06 7.73 0.12
C LYS A 208 14.40 9.07 0.78
N THR A 209 14.57 9.06 2.11
CA THR A 209 14.88 10.28 2.87
C THR A 209 16.22 10.92 2.51
N ASP A 210 17.12 10.13 1.91
CA ASP A 210 18.37 10.58 1.28
C ASP A 210 18.15 11.55 0.11
N LEU A 211 16.97 11.58 -0.52
CA LEU A 211 16.68 12.44 -1.66
C LEU A 211 16.08 13.81 -1.28
N ALA A 212 15.88 14.10 0.01
CA ALA A 212 15.19 15.30 0.48
C ALA A 212 15.78 16.60 -0.07
N GLU A 213 17.11 16.75 0.03
CA GLU A 213 17.81 17.93 -0.49
C GLU A 213 17.66 18.05 -2.01
N ALA A 214 17.81 16.95 -2.74
CA ALA A 214 17.77 16.93 -4.20
C ALA A 214 16.42 17.38 -4.78
N VAL A 215 15.31 17.16 -4.05
CA VAL A 215 13.96 17.53 -4.49
C VAL A 215 13.38 18.72 -3.73
N GLY A 216 14.15 19.34 -2.83
CA GLY A 216 13.72 20.46 -2.00
C GLY A 216 12.57 20.10 -1.04
N ALA A 217 12.52 18.87 -0.56
CA ALA A 217 11.49 18.41 0.38
C ALA A 217 11.94 18.57 1.84
N ASP A 218 11.04 19.05 2.69
CA ASP A 218 11.28 19.17 4.13
C ASP A 218 10.73 17.94 4.89
N LEU A 219 11.65 17.16 5.49
CA LEU A 219 11.30 15.97 6.28
C LEU A 219 10.50 16.29 7.54
N GLY A 220 10.71 17.46 8.14
CA GLY A 220 9.95 17.97 9.28
C GLY A 220 8.50 18.30 8.90
N VAL A 221 8.29 18.90 7.73
CA VAL A 221 6.94 19.09 7.15
C VAL A 221 6.25 17.76 6.92
N MET A 222 6.92 16.80 6.29
CA MET A 222 6.37 15.47 6.06
C MET A 222 6.00 14.77 7.37
N ARG A 223 6.84 14.89 8.40
CA ARG A 223 6.59 14.31 9.72
C ARG A 223 5.35 14.91 10.37
N ARG A 224 5.27 16.23 10.41
CA ARG A 224 4.14 16.97 10.99
C ARG A 224 2.83 16.62 10.29
N ASP A 225 2.86 16.59 8.96
CA ASP A 225 1.66 16.35 8.15
C ASP A 225 1.23 14.87 8.25
N ALA A 226 2.18 13.91 8.28
CA ALA A 226 1.88 12.50 8.53
C ALA A 226 1.26 12.30 9.93
N ASP A 227 1.83 12.91 10.96
CA ASP A 227 1.31 12.86 12.33
C ASP A 227 -0.13 13.40 12.42
N LEU A 228 -0.42 14.49 11.70
CA LEU A 228 -1.76 15.07 11.63
C LEU A 228 -2.75 14.13 10.94
N MET A 229 -2.42 13.70 9.71
CA MET A 229 -3.31 12.87 8.89
C MET A 229 -3.54 11.48 9.48
N ARG A 230 -2.57 10.96 10.23
CA ARG A 230 -2.64 9.66 10.89
C ARG A 230 -3.07 9.74 12.35
N GLN A 231 -3.39 10.93 12.88
CA GLN A 231 -3.73 11.10 14.29
C GLN A 231 -2.70 10.42 15.22
N LYS A 232 -1.41 10.65 14.94
CA LYS A 232 -0.24 10.04 15.60
C LYS A 232 -0.09 8.52 15.40
N GLY A 233 -0.75 7.94 14.40
CA GLY A 233 -0.53 6.57 13.96
C GLY A 233 0.93 6.32 13.49
N PRO A 234 1.44 5.08 13.57
CA PRO A 234 2.85 4.79 13.32
C PRO A 234 3.34 5.25 11.95
N THR A 235 4.48 5.95 11.93
CA THR A 235 5.15 6.41 10.71
C THR A 235 6.67 6.25 10.84
N ILE A 236 7.29 5.53 9.89
CA ILE A 236 8.75 5.35 9.83
C ILE A 236 9.32 6.06 8.61
N PHE A 237 10.42 6.77 8.83
CA PHE A 237 11.22 7.36 7.76
C PHE A 237 12.34 6.38 7.43
N SER A 238 12.57 6.11 6.15
CA SER A 238 13.45 5.02 5.73
C SER A 238 14.27 5.35 4.49
N GLN A 239 15.28 4.51 4.26
CA GLN A 239 16.03 4.42 3.01
C GLN A 239 16.21 2.93 2.74
N ALA A 240 15.21 2.30 2.11
CA ALA A 240 15.20 0.84 1.92
C ALA A 240 16.49 0.32 1.24
N LYS A 241 17.02 1.08 0.26
CA LYS A 241 18.27 0.77 -0.44
C LYS A 241 19.51 0.76 0.48
N HIS A 242 19.47 1.55 1.55
CA HIS A 242 20.56 1.71 2.51
C HIS A 242 20.28 0.99 3.84
N MET A 243 19.24 0.16 3.90
CA MET A 243 18.79 -0.56 5.11
C MET A 243 18.43 0.34 6.30
N VAL A 244 18.28 1.66 6.11
CA VAL A 244 17.91 2.60 7.18
C VAL A 244 16.42 2.49 7.47
N GLY A 245 16.08 2.22 8.73
CA GLY A 245 14.70 2.06 9.21
C GLY A 245 14.06 0.70 8.90
N VAL A 246 14.76 -0.19 8.18
CA VAL A 246 14.23 -1.52 7.79
C VAL A 246 14.03 -2.43 9.00
N GLU A 247 14.97 -2.39 9.96
CA GLU A 247 14.85 -3.14 11.22
C GLU A 247 13.62 -2.70 12.03
N ASP A 248 13.36 -1.39 12.13
CA ASP A 248 12.18 -0.87 12.82
C ASP A 248 10.87 -1.30 12.15
N ILE A 249 10.85 -1.36 10.81
CA ILE A 249 9.70 -1.85 10.04
C ILE A 249 9.50 -3.35 10.30
N ALA A 250 10.56 -4.15 10.24
CA ALA A 250 10.52 -5.58 10.52
C ALA A 250 10.04 -5.86 11.95
N ASN A 251 10.54 -5.13 12.94
CA ASN A 251 10.12 -5.27 14.34
C ASN A 251 8.62 -4.99 14.53
N ARG A 252 8.04 -4.03 13.81
CA ARG A 252 6.59 -3.78 13.85
C ARG A 252 5.77 -4.91 13.22
N ILE A 253 6.23 -5.47 12.10
CA ILE A 253 5.62 -6.66 11.49
C ILE A 253 5.64 -7.82 12.50
N LEU A 254 6.81 -8.11 13.07
CA LEU A 254 6.99 -9.22 14.00
C LEU A 254 6.18 -9.05 15.29
N ALA A 255 6.10 -7.83 15.83
CA ALA A 255 5.25 -7.55 16.98
C ALA A 255 3.77 -7.83 16.65
N SER A 256 3.30 -7.39 15.48
CA SER A 256 1.92 -7.67 15.05
C SER A 256 1.68 -9.17 14.86
N TYR A 257 2.63 -9.88 14.25
CA TYR A 257 2.58 -11.33 14.08
C TYR A 257 2.45 -12.05 15.44
N GLN A 258 3.33 -11.74 16.40
CA GLN A 258 3.35 -12.35 17.73
C GLN A 258 2.09 -12.09 18.56
N THR A 259 1.43 -10.94 18.35
CA THR A 259 0.17 -10.65 19.06
C THR A 259 -1.05 -11.31 18.42
N THR A 260 -0.92 -11.78 17.17
CA THR A 260 -2.05 -12.23 16.34
C THR A 260 -2.07 -13.74 16.16
N CYS A 261 -0.90 -14.37 16.08
CA CYS A 261 -0.69 -15.79 15.83
C CYS A 261 -0.19 -16.51 17.08
#